data_AF-A0A0B8P1R4-F1
#
_entry.id   AF-A0A0B8P1R4-F1
#
_cell.length_a   1.000
_cell.length_b   1.000
_cell.length_c   1.000
_cell.angle_alpha   90.00
_cell.angle_beta   90.00
_cell.angle_gamma   90.00
#
_symmetry.space_group_name_H-M   'P 1'
#
loop_
_entity.id
_entity.type
_entity.pdbx_description
1 polymer ?
#
loop_
_entity_poly.entity_id
_entity_poly.type
_entity_poly.pdbx_seq_one_letter_code
_entity_poly.pdbx_strand_id
1 'polypeptide(L)'
;MSQAQEQNNDQLSVDELVGWVKQHDFSLNLTSERLSFLVAIALLSQERFDGELGEGELHDAFTIVEGQFQDAEVKGNKLFKANNAINDLVSQRLLNRFNADDQEGNSIYRLSPLAMGICEYYLRHRQFSKLKLSVQLVLVGKELSQAVETAQGELSIDEWRRDVYGTLKYTVGEIFDQIDLNQRVMDEEQAEVKQQIAALLNQDWREAISQCEGFYPPHQIP
;
A
#
# COMPACT_ATOMS: atom_id res chain seq x y z
N MET A 1 18.17 19.80 -21.49
CA MET A 1 18.18 19.53 -20.04
C MET A 1 16.83 19.94 -19.49
N SER A 2 15.92 18.96 -19.41
CA SER A 2 14.55 19.18 -18.93
C SER A 2 14.56 19.42 -17.43
N GLN A 3 14.11 20.60 -17.03
CA GLN A 3 13.70 20.85 -15.65
C GLN A 3 12.44 20.02 -15.40
N ALA A 4 12.55 19.04 -14.50
CA ALA A 4 11.40 18.33 -13.95
C ALA A 4 10.53 19.37 -13.24
N GLN A 5 9.32 19.57 -13.76
CA GLN A 5 8.29 20.33 -13.07
C GLN A 5 7.83 19.49 -11.87
N GLU A 6 8.37 19.75 -10.69
CA GLU A 6 7.67 19.49 -9.43
C GLU A 6 6.40 20.36 -9.46
N GLN A 7 5.30 19.80 -9.95
CA GLN A 7 3.98 20.42 -9.81
C GLN A 7 3.64 20.37 -8.32
N ASN A 8 3.80 21.53 -7.68
CA ASN A 8 3.45 21.79 -6.30
C ASN A 8 1.93 21.62 -6.14
N ASN A 9 1.49 20.45 -5.67
CA ASN A 9 0.09 20.08 -5.51
C ASN A 9 -0.60 20.79 -4.32
N ASP A 10 0.13 21.63 -3.59
CA ASP A 10 -0.28 22.25 -2.32
C ASP A 10 -1.28 23.41 -2.47
N GLN A 11 -1.77 23.71 -3.68
CA GLN A 11 -2.67 24.85 -3.93
C GLN A 11 -3.84 24.58 -4.88
N LEU A 12 -4.20 23.31 -5.16
CA LEU A 12 -5.43 23.04 -5.90
C LEU A 12 -6.64 23.21 -4.98
N SER A 13 -7.62 24.01 -5.41
CA SER A 13 -8.93 24.03 -4.77
C SER A 13 -9.62 22.67 -4.93
N VAL A 14 -10.57 22.37 -4.04
CA VAL A 14 -11.35 21.11 -4.10
C VAL A 14 -11.99 20.93 -5.47
N ASP A 15 -12.54 22.00 -6.05
CA ASP A 15 -13.19 21.97 -7.36
C ASP A 15 -12.20 21.70 -8.50
N GLU A 16 -10.99 22.27 -8.45
CA GLU A 16 -9.94 22.01 -9.45
C GLU A 16 -9.44 20.56 -9.37
N LEU A 17 -9.28 20.02 -8.17
CA LEU A 17 -8.86 18.65 -7.97
C LEU A 17 -9.93 17.67 -8.50
N VAL A 18 -11.21 17.90 -8.20
CA VAL A 18 -12.31 17.10 -8.76
C VAL A 18 -12.36 17.23 -10.28
N GLY A 19 -12.16 18.44 -10.82
CA GLY A 19 -12.05 18.68 -12.26
C GLY A 19 -10.92 17.89 -12.90
N TRP A 20 -9.76 17.85 -12.26
CA TRP A 20 -8.58 17.11 -12.71
C TRP A 20 -8.82 15.60 -12.74
N VAL A 21 -9.42 15.04 -11.67
CA VAL A 21 -9.82 13.62 -11.59
C VAL A 21 -10.78 13.26 -12.72
N LYS A 22 -11.79 14.10 -12.96
CA LYS A 22 -12.77 13.90 -14.04
C LYS A 22 -12.14 13.97 -15.43
N GLN A 23 -11.20 14.88 -15.65
CA GLN A 23 -10.53 15.05 -16.94
C GLN A 23 -9.67 13.84 -17.31
N HIS A 24 -9.05 13.20 -16.32
CA HIS A 24 -8.15 12.06 -16.52
C HIS A 24 -8.84 10.69 -16.34
N ASP A 25 -10.14 10.70 -16.06
CA ASP A 25 -10.98 9.50 -15.88
C ASP A 25 -10.39 8.50 -14.87
N PHE A 26 -9.87 9.02 -13.74
CA PHE A 26 -9.36 8.12 -12.70
C PHE A 26 -10.49 7.34 -12.08
N SER A 27 -10.40 6.02 -12.22
CA SER A 27 -11.37 5.08 -11.67
C SER A 27 -10.66 3.83 -11.18
N LEU A 28 -11.22 3.24 -10.13
CA LEU A 28 -10.81 1.95 -9.59
C LEU A 28 -12.04 1.05 -9.52
N ASN A 29 -11.99 -0.07 -10.24
CA ASN A 29 -13.01 -1.10 -10.26
C ASN A 29 -12.37 -2.45 -9.95
N LEU A 30 -12.35 -2.79 -8.66
CA LEU A 30 -11.77 -4.02 -8.13
C LEU A 30 -12.87 -4.87 -7.49
N THR A 31 -13.47 -5.76 -8.29
CA THR A 31 -14.32 -6.83 -7.76
C THR A 31 -13.48 -7.81 -6.90
N SER A 32 -14.13 -8.67 -6.11
CA SER A 32 -13.40 -9.67 -5.30
C SER A 32 -12.49 -10.57 -6.14
N GLU A 33 -12.91 -10.93 -7.35
CA GLU A 33 -12.10 -11.71 -8.29
C GLU A 33 -10.90 -10.90 -8.81
N ARG A 34 -11.12 -9.65 -9.22
CA ARG A 34 -10.05 -8.74 -9.70
C ARG A 34 -9.03 -8.42 -8.62
N LEU A 35 -9.49 -8.18 -7.38
CA LEU A 35 -8.62 -7.94 -6.24
C LEU A 35 -7.80 -9.19 -5.93
N SER A 36 -8.41 -10.37 -5.94
CA SER A 36 -7.70 -11.63 -5.72
C SER A 36 -6.64 -11.88 -6.78
N PHE A 37 -6.94 -11.54 -8.03
CA PHE A 37 -5.96 -11.56 -9.12
C PHE A 37 -4.81 -10.59 -8.89
N LEU A 38 -5.10 -9.34 -8.50
CA LEU A 38 -4.06 -8.35 -8.20
C LEU A 38 -3.16 -8.80 -7.02
N VAL A 39 -3.74 -9.39 -5.98
CA VAL A 39 -3.02 -9.94 -4.83
C VAL A 39 -2.15 -11.14 -5.23
N ALA A 40 -2.65 -12.02 -6.10
CA ALA A 40 -1.86 -13.14 -6.63
C ALA A 40 -0.64 -12.65 -7.43
N ILE A 41 -0.82 -11.62 -8.27
CA ILE A 41 0.29 -10.97 -8.99
C ILE A 41 1.31 -10.39 -8.02
N ALA A 42 0.85 -9.72 -6.95
CA ALA A 42 1.74 -9.15 -5.94
C ALA A 42 2.55 -10.19 -5.18
N LEU A 43 1.96 -11.34 -4.87
CA LEU A 43 2.67 -12.45 -4.24
C LEU A 43 3.77 -13.00 -5.17
N LEU A 44 3.45 -13.25 -6.44
CA LEU A 44 4.42 -13.73 -7.44
C LEU A 44 5.55 -12.72 -7.69
N SER A 45 5.22 -11.42 -7.69
CA SER A 45 6.20 -10.35 -7.86
C SER A 45 7.20 -10.27 -6.70
N GLN A 46 6.83 -10.65 -5.48
CA GLN A 46 7.72 -10.60 -4.31
C GLN A 46 8.83 -11.66 -4.36
N GLU A 47 8.62 -12.75 -5.09
CA GLU A 47 9.61 -13.82 -5.26
C GLU A 47 10.72 -13.42 -6.26
N ARG A 48 10.55 -12.31 -6.99
CA ARG A 48 11.47 -11.84 -8.03
C ARG A 48 12.25 -10.61 -7.58
N PHE A 49 13.51 -10.54 -8.02
CA PHE A 49 14.39 -9.43 -7.69
C PHE A 49 14.02 -8.13 -8.42
N ASP A 50 13.59 -8.23 -9.69
CA ASP A 50 13.19 -7.11 -10.54
C ASP A 50 11.68 -6.82 -10.50
N GLY A 51 10.89 -7.69 -9.85
CA GLY A 51 9.43 -7.60 -9.79
C GLY A 51 8.74 -7.68 -11.14
N GLU A 52 9.43 -8.19 -12.16
CA GLU A 52 8.90 -8.31 -13.52
C GLU A 52 8.17 -9.62 -13.71
N LEU A 53 7.01 -9.60 -14.36
CA LEU A 53 6.25 -10.80 -14.71
C LEU A 53 5.98 -10.87 -16.21
N GLY A 54 6.11 -12.06 -16.79
CA GLY A 54 5.73 -12.31 -18.18
C GLY A 54 4.23 -12.50 -18.36
N GLU A 55 3.75 -12.37 -19.59
CA GLU A 55 2.32 -12.59 -19.90
C GLU A 55 1.82 -13.99 -19.51
N GLY A 56 2.63 -15.03 -19.76
CA GLY A 56 2.28 -16.40 -19.38
C GLY A 56 2.04 -16.58 -17.89
N GLU A 57 2.85 -15.93 -17.05
CA GLU A 57 2.70 -15.99 -15.59
C GLU A 57 1.42 -15.31 -15.11
N LEU A 58 1.03 -14.21 -15.76
CA LEU A 58 -0.25 -13.55 -15.47
C LEU A 58 -1.43 -14.43 -15.89
N HIS A 59 -1.33 -15.17 -16.99
CA HIS A 59 -2.38 -16.13 -17.40
C HIS A 59 -2.48 -17.30 -16.43
N ASP A 60 -1.35 -17.81 -15.95
CA ASP A 60 -1.31 -18.89 -14.95
C ASP A 60 -1.92 -18.43 -13.62
N ALA A 61 -1.52 -17.24 -13.14
CA ALA A 61 -2.09 -16.62 -11.95
C ALA A 61 -3.61 -16.40 -12.09
N PHE A 62 -4.06 -15.92 -13.24
CA PHE A 62 -5.48 -15.74 -13.52
C PHE A 62 -6.24 -17.07 -13.49
N THR A 63 -5.63 -18.14 -14.01
CA THR A 63 -6.24 -19.48 -14.02
C THR A 63 -6.45 -20.03 -12.62
N ILE A 64 -5.52 -19.78 -11.69
CA ILE A 64 -5.66 -20.15 -10.27
C ILE A 64 -6.85 -19.41 -9.65
N VAL A 65 -6.93 -18.10 -9.87
CA VAL A 65 -8.00 -17.25 -9.31
C VAL A 65 -9.35 -17.64 -9.89
N GLU A 66 -9.47 -17.75 -11.21
CA GLU A 66 -10.71 -18.15 -11.88
C GLU A 66 -11.24 -19.49 -11.31
N GLY A 67 -10.34 -20.44 -11.00
CA GLY A 67 -10.69 -21.72 -10.40
C GLY A 67 -11.28 -21.63 -8.98
N GLN A 68 -11.03 -20.55 -8.23
CA GLN A 68 -11.60 -20.32 -6.89
C GLN A 68 -12.94 -19.57 -6.93
N PHE A 69 -13.21 -18.83 -8.01
CA PHE A 69 -14.40 -17.97 -8.15
C PHE A 69 -15.50 -18.58 -9.03
N GLN A 70 -15.24 -19.67 -9.76
CA GLN A 70 -16.25 -20.35 -10.57
C GLN A 70 -16.99 -21.45 -9.82
N ASP A 71 -18.31 -21.38 -9.85
CA ASP A 71 -19.15 -22.57 -9.87
C ASP A 71 -18.93 -23.30 -11.22
N ALA A 72 -18.81 -24.63 -11.19
CA ALA A 72 -18.21 -25.49 -12.23
C ALA A 72 -18.78 -25.42 -13.69
N GLU A 73 -19.73 -24.54 -14.00
CA GLU A 73 -20.52 -24.59 -15.24
C GLU A 73 -20.16 -23.56 -16.33
N VAL A 74 -19.44 -22.47 -16.04
CA VAL A 74 -19.19 -21.40 -17.04
C VAL A 74 -17.81 -21.53 -17.70
N LYS A 75 -17.67 -22.51 -18.59
CA LYS A 75 -16.48 -22.66 -19.47
C LYS A 75 -16.49 -21.61 -20.59
N GLY A 76 -16.02 -20.40 -20.28
CA GLY A 76 -15.67 -19.39 -21.27
C GLY A 76 -14.24 -19.57 -21.81
N ASN A 77 -13.85 -18.75 -22.79
CA ASN A 77 -12.47 -18.70 -23.27
C ASN A 77 -11.57 -18.04 -22.19
N LYS A 78 -10.88 -18.86 -21.40
CA LYS A 78 -10.04 -18.42 -20.26
C LYS A 78 -9.00 -17.39 -20.66
N LEU A 79 -8.35 -17.61 -21.80
CA LEU A 79 -7.32 -16.70 -22.33
C LEU A 79 -7.90 -15.32 -22.62
N PHE A 80 -9.11 -15.26 -23.19
CA PHE A 80 -9.80 -14.00 -23.46
C PHE A 80 -10.15 -13.26 -22.16
N LYS A 81 -10.62 -13.98 -21.12
CA LYS A 81 -10.92 -13.39 -19.82
C LYS A 81 -9.66 -12.89 -19.11
N ALA A 82 -8.57 -13.65 -19.15
CA ALA A 82 -7.27 -13.26 -18.59
C ALA A 82 -6.76 -11.98 -19.26
N ASN A 83 -6.77 -11.93 -20.60
CA ASN A 83 -6.38 -10.73 -21.34
C ASN A 83 -7.26 -9.52 -21.03
N ASN A 84 -8.57 -9.73 -20.89
CA ASN A 84 -9.47 -8.68 -20.44
C ASN A 84 -9.12 -8.20 -19.02
N ALA A 85 -8.81 -9.11 -18.09
CA ALA A 85 -8.37 -8.78 -16.73
C ALA A 85 -7.09 -7.96 -16.70
N ILE A 86 -6.08 -8.38 -17.46
CA ILE A 86 -4.80 -7.69 -17.55
C ILE A 86 -5.01 -6.29 -18.14
N ASN A 87 -5.74 -6.17 -19.24
CA ASN A 87 -6.01 -4.87 -19.87
C ASN A 87 -6.80 -3.94 -18.95
N ASP A 88 -7.74 -4.48 -18.18
CA ASP A 88 -8.50 -3.73 -17.18
C ASP A 88 -7.57 -3.17 -16.08
N LEU A 89 -6.70 -4.02 -15.50
CA LEU A 89 -5.70 -3.58 -14.52
C LEU A 89 -4.71 -2.55 -15.09
N VAL A 90 -4.31 -2.69 -16.35
CA VAL A 90 -3.45 -1.70 -17.04
C VAL A 90 -4.19 -0.38 -17.23
N SER A 91 -5.46 -0.41 -17.65
CA SER A 91 -6.27 0.79 -17.87
C SER A 91 -6.50 1.60 -16.58
N GLN A 92 -6.64 0.90 -15.45
CA GLN A 92 -6.78 1.47 -14.11
C GLN A 92 -5.43 1.87 -13.49
N ARG A 93 -4.33 1.82 -14.26
CA ARG A 93 -2.95 2.14 -13.82
C ARG A 93 -2.44 1.26 -12.68
N LEU A 94 -3.03 0.09 -12.47
CA LEU A 94 -2.59 -0.86 -11.46
C LEU A 94 -1.38 -1.67 -11.94
N LEU A 95 -1.31 -1.92 -13.25
CA LEU A 95 -0.22 -2.68 -13.88
C LEU A 95 0.41 -1.86 -15.02
N ASN A 96 1.73 -1.82 -15.07
CA ASN A 96 2.48 -1.22 -16.17
C ASN A 96 2.92 -2.31 -17.14
N ARG A 97 2.64 -2.13 -18.44
CA ARG A 97 3.10 -3.01 -19.53
C ARG A 97 4.32 -2.39 -20.23
N PHE A 98 5.39 -3.16 -20.36
CA PHE A 98 6.58 -2.84 -21.12
C PHE A 98 6.70 -3.82 -22.29
N ASN A 99 6.92 -3.30 -23.50
CA ASN A 99 7.22 -4.12 -24.66
C ASN A 99 8.74 -4.27 -24.76
N ALA A 100 9.26 -5.50 -24.73
CA ALA A 100 10.68 -5.72 -24.97
C ALA A 100 10.97 -5.59 -26.47
N ASP A 101 11.86 -4.66 -26.84
CA ASP A 101 12.12 -4.30 -28.25
C ASP A 101 12.90 -5.36 -29.06
N ASP A 102 13.28 -6.53 -28.51
CA ASP A 102 14.25 -7.42 -29.17
C ASP A 102 13.85 -8.90 -29.35
N GLN A 103 12.76 -9.43 -28.80
CA GLN A 103 12.26 -10.78 -29.16
C GLN A 103 10.72 -10.92 -29.07
N GLU A 104 10.16 -11.59 -30.09
CA GLU A 104 8.79 -12.10 -30.24
C GLU A 104 7.81 -11.84 -29.08
N GLY A 105 7.10 -10.71 -29.11
CA GLY A 105 5.81 -10.56 -28.43
C GLY A 105 5.79 -10.65 -26.90
N ASN A 106 6.94 -10.75 -26.23
CA ASN A 106 6.98 -10.86 -24.78
C ASN A 106 6.78 -9.49 -24.12
N SER A 107 5.55 -9.24 -23.69
CA SER A 107 5.23 -8.13 -22.80
C SER A 107 5.65 -8.47 -21.37
N ILE A 108 6.32 -7.52 -20.73
CA ILE A 108 6.69 -7.60 -19.32
C ILE A 108 5.76 -6.68 -18.53
N TYR A 109 5.37 -7.13 -17.34
CA TYR A 109 4.44 -6.44 -16.48
C TYR A 109 5.04 -6.17 -15.12
N ARG A 110 4.81 -4.96 -14.59
CA ARG A 110 5.18 -4.59 -13.21
C ARG A 110 4.02 -3.93 -12.50
N LEU A 111 3.88 -4.19 -11.20
CA LEU A 111 2.90 -3.50 -10.37
C LEU A 111 3.26 -2.01 -10.26
N SER A 112 2.24 -1.17 -10.34
CA SER A 112 2.37 0.26 -10.04
C SER A 112 2.50 0.50 -8.53
N PRO A 113 2.98 1.68 -8.10
CA PRO A 113 2.93 2.07 -6.69
C PRO A 113 1.53 2.02 -6.07
N LEU A 114 0.49 2.36 -6.86
CA LEU A 114 -0.91 2.29 -6.42
C LEU A 114 -1.33 0.84 -6.13
N ALA A 115 -1.02 -0.08 -7.04
CA ALA A 115 -1.33 -1.49 -6.86
C ALA A 115 -0.53 -2.09 -5.70
N MET A 116 0.74 -1.71 -5.52
CA MET A 116 1.53 -2.12 -4.37
C MET A 116 0.88 -1.67 -3.05
N GLY A 117 0.43 -0.42 -2.96
CA GLY A 117 -0.28 0.07 -1.76
C GLY A 117 -1.58 -0.70 -1.47
N ILE A 118 -2.37 -1.00 -2.51
CA ILE A 118 -3.60 -1.81 -2.37
C ILE A 118 -3.25 -3.24 -1.93
N CYS A 119 -2.26 -3.89 -2.54
CA CYS A 119 -1.91 -5.27 -2.19
C CYS A 119 -1.25 -5.36 -0.82
N GLU A 120 -0.38 -4.42 -0.47
CA GLU A 120 0.25 -4.36 0.85
C GLU A 120 -0.81 -4.18 1.95
N TYR A 121 -1.91 -3.46 1.65
CA TYR A 121 -3.03 -3.34 2.57
C TYR A 121 -3.56 -4.72 3.01
N TYR A 122 -3.69 -5.67 2.07
CA TYR A 122 -4.26 -7.01 2.33
C TYR A 122 -3.23 -8.07 2.70
N LEU A 123 -2.01 -8.00 2.15
CA LEU A 123 -0.97 -9.02 2.35
C LEU A 123 -0.21 -8.86 3.67
N ARG A 124 -0.06 -7.63 4.17
CA ARG A 124 0.75 -7.39 5.36
C ARG A 124 -0.02 -7.72 6.62
N HIS A 125 0.53 -8.59 7.47
CA HIS A 125 0.01 -8.81 8.82
C HIS A 125 0.08 -7.48 9.61
N ARG A 126 -1.10 -6.92 9.89
CA ARG A 126 -1.31 -5.60 10.50
C ARG A 126 -1.17 -5.59 12.02
N GLN A 127 -0.15 -6.24 12.57
CA GLN A 127 0.05 -6.17 14.01
C GLN A 127 0.80 -4.89 14.36
N PHE A 128 0.13 -4.03 15.13
CA PHE A 128 0.80 -2.89 15.73
C PHE A 128 1.96 -3.37 16.62
N SER A 129 3.15 -2.80 16.40
CA SER A 129 4.33 -3.13 17.20
C SER A 129 4.83 -1.90 17.95
N LYS A 130 4.66 -1.91 19.27
CA LYS A 130 5.22 -0.90 20.19
C LYS A 130 6.73 -0.75 20.01
N LEU A 131 7.43 -1.86 19.75
CA LEU A 131 8.87 -1.86 19.49
C LEU A 131 9.20 -1.11 18.20
N LYS A 132 8.48 -1.38 17.11
CA LYS A 132 8.68 -0.68 15.82
C LYS A 132 8.48 0.83 15.98
N LEU A 133 7.39 1.25 16.65
CA LEU A 133 7.12 2.67 16.92
C LEU A 133 8.23 3.30 17.78
N SER A 134 8.67 2.62 18.83
CA SER A 134 9.76 3.11 19.69
C SER A 134 11.06 3.33 18.90
N VAL A 135 11.42 2.41 18.00
CA VAL A 135 12.62 2.54 17.17
C VAL A 135 12.48 3.71 16.20
N GLN A 136 11.31 3.88 15.57
CA GLN A 136 11.03 5.00 14.66
C GLN A 136 11.14 6.36 15.36
N LEU A 137 10.59 6.49 16.58
CA LEU A 137 10.66 7.73 17.36
C LEU A 137 12.11 8.07 17.78
N VAL A 138 12.91 7.06 18.15
CA VAL A 138 14.33 7.26 18.48
C VAL A 138 15.11 7.75 17.25
N LEU A 139 14.86 7.15 16.08
CA LEU A 139 15.50 7.56 14.84
C LEU A 139 15.15 9.02 14.49
N VAL A 140 13.86 9.39 14.54
CA VAL A 140 13.40 10.77 14.30
C VAL A 140 14.03 11.75 15.29
N GLY A 141 14.08 11.41 16.58
CA GLY A 141 14.69 12.25 17.60
C GLY A 141 16.17 12.55 17.30
N LYS A 142 16.90 11.55 16.79
CA LYS A 142 18.30 11.70 16.39
C LYS A 142 18.43 12.61 15.16
N GLU A 143 17.67 12.36 14.10
CA GLU A 143 17.72 13.16 12.86
C GLU A 143 17.30 14.62 13.11
N LEU A 144 16.29 14.84 13.97
CA LEU A 144 15.89 16.18 14.40
C LEU A 144 17.00 16.89 15.17
N SER A 145 17.64 16.21 16.12
CA SER A 145 18.74 16.80 16.89
C SER A 145 19.90 17.20 15.98
N GLN A 146 20.26 16.33 15.04
CA GLN A 146 21.29 16.60 14.04
C GLN A 146 20.93 17.79 13.12
N ALA A 147 19.67 17.86 12.66
CA ALA A 147 19.20 18.97 11.84
C ALA A 147 19.26 20.31 12.61
N VAL A 148 18.92 20.31 13.90
CA VAL A 148 19.00 21.50 14.77
C VAL A 148 20.45 21.94 14.97
N GLU A 149 21.36 21.02 15.30
CA GLU A 149 22.79 21.34 15.46
C GLU A 149 23.38 21.91 14.18
N THR A 150 23.04 21.32 13.03
CA THR A 150 23.49 21.79 11.72
C THR A 150 22.96 23.19 11.43
N ALA A 151 21.67 23.43 11.68
CA ALA A 151 21.03 24.73 11.47
C ALA A 151 21.57 25.87 12.35
N GLN A 152 22.22 25.55 13.48
CA GLN A 152 22.85 26.55 14.36
C GLN A 152 24.23 27.00 13.86
N GLY A 153 24.84 26.29 12.92
CA GLY A 153 26.10 26.69 12.29
C GLY A 153 25.95 27.79 11.25
N GLU A 154 27.07 28.37 10.82
CA GLU A 154 27.09 29.20 9.61
C GLU A 154 27.03 28.27 8.38
N LEU A 155 25.86 28.26 7.73
CA LEU A 155 25.59 27.44 6.55
C LEU A 155 25.45 28.32 5.30
N SER A 156 25.92 27.82 4.17
CA SER A 156 25.50 28.33 2.87
C SER A 156 24.04 27.94 2.56
N ILE A 157 23.45 28.60 1.56
CA ILE A 157 22.07 28.32 1.13
C ILE A 157 21.92 26.86 0.65
N ASP A 158 22.94 26.32 -0.03
CA ASP A 158 22.90 24.95 -0.56
C ASP A 158 23.05 23.92 0.56
N GLU A 159 23.91 24.17 1.55
CA GLU A 159 24.02 23.33 2.76
C GLU A 159 22.74 23.37 3.58
N TRP A 160 22.09 24.52 3.72
CA TRP A 160 20.80 24.60 4.41
C TRP A 160 19.72 23.78 3.70
N ARG A 161 19.63 23.87 2.37
CA ARG A 161 18.66 23.10 1.57
C ARG A 161 18.89 21.60 1.69
N ARG A 162 20.14 21.15 1.66
CA ARG A 162 20.48 19.73 1.72
C ARG A 162 20.39 19.18 3.13
N ASP A 163 21.02 19.82 4.09
CA ASP A 163 21.33 19.23 5.40
C ASP A 163 20.27 19.55 6.47
N VAL A 164 19.51 20.64 6.29
CA VAL A 164 18.40 21.01 7.19
C VAL A 164 17.06 20.69 6.54
N TYR A 165 16.76 21.34 5.41
CA TYR A 165 15.47 21.13 4.74
C TYR A 165 15.31 19.71 4.21
N GLY A 166 16.34 19.15 3.57
CA GLY A 166 16.32 17.79 3.05
C GLY A 166 16.07 16.75 4.15
N THR A 167 16.78 16.84 5.27
CA THR A 167 16.60 15.99 6.46
C THR A 167 15.17 16.09 7.00
N LEU A 168 14.64 17.31 7.15
CA LEU A 168 13.28 17.50 7.66
C LEU A 168 12.21 16.97 6.69
N LYS A 169 12.34 17.26 5.39
CA LYS A 169 11.32 16.94 4.39
C LYS A 169 11.31 15.45 4.02
N TYR A 170 12.48 14.88 3.73
CA TYR A 170 12.60 13.55 3.13
C TYR A 170 12.99 12.45 4.11
N THR A 171 13.36 12.79 5.36
CA THR A 171 13.64 11.78 6.40
C THR A 171 12.66 11.89 7.55
N VAL A 172 12.62 13.03 8.22
CA VAL A 172 11.71 13.22 9.36
C VAL A 172 10.25 13.15 8.91
N GLY A 173 9.89 13.84 7.82
CA GLY A 173 8.55 13.79 7.23
C GLY A 173 8.10 12.36 6.91
N GLU A 174 8.92 11.61 6.18
CA GLU A 174 8.62 10.21 5.81
C GLU A 174 8.43 9.29 7.03
N ILE A 175 9.24 9.43 8.09
CA ILE A 175 9.06 8.61 9.29
C ILE A 175 7.76 8.99 10.01
N PHE A 176 7.40 10.27 10.06
CA PHE A 176 6.11 10.68 10.63
C PHE A 176 4.92 10.16 9.81
N ASP A 177 4.99 10.19 8.48
CA ASP A 177 3.95 9.63 7.61
C ASP A 177 3.79 8.12 7.84
N GLN A 178 4.90 7.39 8.03
CA GLN A 178 4.85 5.98 8.42
C GLN A 178 4.24 5.76 9.81
N ILE A 179 4.49 6.66 10.77
CA ILE A 179 3.89 6.59 12.10
C ILE A 179 2.38 6.83 12.02
N ASP A 180 1.92 7.83 11.26
CA ASP A 180 0.49 8.09 11.02
C ASP A 180 -0.19 6.85 10.42
N LEU A 181 0.42 6.25 9.39
CA LEU A 181 -0.10 5.03 8.77
C LEU A 181 -0.25 3.88 9.79
N ASN A 182 0.77 3.67 10.64
CA ASN A 182 0.70 2.64 11.68
C ASN A 182 -0.39 2.95 12.74
N GLN A 183 -0.68 4.22 13.03
CA GLN A 183 -1.77 4.59 13.96
C GLN A 183 -3.14 4.25 13.38
N ARG A 184 -3.36 4.52 12.08
CA ARG A 184 -4.61 4.14 11.40
C ARG A 184 -4.83 2.62 11.43
N VAL A 185 -3.76 1.85 11.25
CA VAL A 185 -3.81 0.38 11.38
C VAL A 185 -4.19 -0.05 12.80
N MET A 186 -3.64 0.60 13.84
CA MET A 186 -4.02 0.35 15.22
C MET A 186 -5.50 0.67 15.49
N ASP A 187 -6.03 1.76 14.90
CA ASP A 187 -7.44 2.13 15.05
C ASP A 187 -8.38 1.08 14.43
N GLU A 188 -8.02 0.52 13.28
CA GLU A 188 -8.74 -0.58 12.65
C GLU A 188 -8.72 -1.85 13.53
N GLU A 189 -7.56 -2.23 14.07
CA GLU A 189 -7.41 -3.38 14.97
C GLU A 189 -8.30 -3.21 16.23
N GLN A 190 -8.31 -2.02 16.82
CA GLN A 190 -9.18 -1.72 17.96
C GLN A 190 -10.67 -1.80 17.61
N ALA A 191 -11.07 -1.38 16.41
CA ALA A 191 -12.44 -1.49 15.94
C ALA A 191 -12.85 -2.96 15.75
N GLU A 192 -11.96 -3.78 15.19
CA GLU A 192 -12.18 -5.23 15.02
C GLU A 192 -12.33 -5.93 16.38
N VAL A 193 -11.42 -5.69 17.32
CA VAL A 193 -11.49 -6.26 18.68
C VAL A 193 -12.81 -5.88 19.37
N LYS A 194 -13.26 -4.62 19.25
CA LYS A 194 -14.55 -4.19 19.80
C LYS A 194 -15.73 -4.95 19.19
N GLN A 195 -15.71 -5.21 17.88
CA GLN A 195 -16.74 -6.00 17.22
C GLN A 195 -16.73 -7.47 17.66
N GLN A 196 -15.55 -8.08 17.78
CA GLN A 196 -15.40 -9.45 18.28
C GLN A 196 -15.90 -9.58 19.73
N ILE A 197 -15.56 -8.62 20.60
CA ILE A 197 -16.08 -8.55 21.98
C ILE A 197 -17.60 -8.44 21.98
N ALA A 198 -18.17 -7.54 21.18
CA ALA A 198 -19.63 -7.40 21.08
C ALA A 198 -20.31 -8.69 20.58
N ALA A 199 -19.72 -9.39 19.62
CA ALA A 199 -20.22 -10.67 19.13
C ALA A 199 -20.16 -11.77 20.20
N LEU A 200 -19.05 -11.87 20.94
CA LEU A 200 -18.87 -12.83 22.03
C LEU A 200 -19.84 -12.56 23.19
N LEU A 201 -20.00 -11.30 23.59
CA LEU A 201 -20.93 -10.90 24.66
C LEU A 201 -22.40 -11.18 24.30
N ASN A 202 -22.75 -11.11 23.00
CA ASN A 202 -24.09 -11.45 22.51
C ASN A 202 -24.36 -12.96 22.48
N GLN A 203 -23.33 -13.81 22.38
CA GLN A 203 -23.48 -15.27 22.35
C GLN A 203 -23.48 -15.90 23.74
N ASP A 204 -22.51 -15.58 24.59
CA ASP A 204 -22.41 -16.10 25.96
C ASP A 204 -21.67 -15.13 26.89
N TRP A 205 -22.42 -14.15 27.43
CA TRP A 205 -21.86 -13.02 28.19
C TRP A 205 -21.00 -13.39 29.41
N ARG A 206 -21.15 -14.58 30.00
CA ARG A 206 -20.33 -15.04 31.15
C ARG A 206 -18.98 -15.61 30.76
N GLU A 207 -18.90 -16.35 29.66
CA GLU A 207 -17.65 -16.93 29.16
C GLU A 207 -16.86 -15.90 28.32
N ALA A 208 -17.59 -15.01 27.64
CA ALA A 208 -17.04 -13.89 26.89
C ALA A 208 -16.20 -12.94 27.76
N ILE A 209 -16.58 -12.63 29.00
CA ILE A 209 -15.81 -11.72 29.88
C ILE A 209 -14.38 -12.22 30.09
N SER A 210 -14.19 -13.52 30.33
CA SER A 210 -12.86 -14.12 30.51
C SER A 210 -12.02 -14.11 29.22
N GLN A 211 -12.66 -14.21 28.04
CA GLN A 211 -11.97 -14.12 26.76
C GLN A 211 -11.64 -12.67 26.39
N CYS A 212 -12.55 -11.73 26.69
CA CYS A 212 -12.38 -10.28 26.56
C CYS A 212 -11.19 -9.76 27.39
N GLU A 213 -10.98 -10.28 28.60
CA GLU A 213 -9.81 -9.96 29.42
C GLU A 213 -8.48 -10.42 28.81
N GLY A 214 -8.48 -11.46 27.97
CA GLY A 214 -7.28 -11.90 27.23
C GLY A 214 -6.88 -10.97 26.08
N PHE A 215 -7.84 -10.23 25.50
CA PHE A 215 -7.57 -9.24 24.45
C PHE A 215 -6.97 -7.93 25.01
N TYR A 216 -7.07 -7.70 26.31
CA TYR A 216 -6.43 -6.57 26.99
C TYR A 216 -5.22 -7.10 27.78
N PRO A 217 -3.97 -6.88 27.34
CA PRO A 217 -2.81 -7.35 28.11
C PRO A 217 -2.84 -6.73 29.51
N PRO A 218 -2.58 -7.50 30.58
CA PRO A 218 -2.69 -7.01 31.94
C PRO A 218 -1.61 -5.97 32.20
N HIS A 219 -2.05 -4.84 32.78
CA HIS A 219 -1.27 -3.76 33.38
C HIS A 219 -0.65 -2.71 32.44
N GLN A 220 -1.35 -1.58 32.34
CA GLN A 220 -0.75 -0.25 32.49
C GLN A 220 -1.77 0.70 33.15
N ILE A 221 -1.79 0.75 34.49
CA ILE A 221 -2.07 1.97 35.29
C ILE A 221 -1.45 1.76 36.69
N PRO A 222 -0.75 2.73 37.31
CA PRO A 222 -0.06 3.91 36.79
C PRO A 222 1.47 3.73 36.72
#